data_AF-A0A5C1ABJ3-F1
#
_entry.id   AF-A0A5C1ABJ3-F1
#
_cell.length_a   1.000
_cell.length_b   1.000
_cell.length_c   1.000
_cell.angle_alpha   90.00
_cell.angle_beta   90.00
_cell.angle_gamma   90.00
#
_symmetry.space_group_name_H-M   'P 1'
#
loop_
_entity.id
_entity.type
_entity.pdbx_description
1 polymer ?
#
loop_
_entity_poly.entity_id
_entity_poly.type
_entity_poly.pdbx_seq_one_letter_code
_entity_poly.pdbx_strand_id
1 'polypeptide(L)'
;MWTCFVLVVVVPIVAVTAWGTYSYRKFRRTPAAQWRTRVLRRTAELTREYHALRNAVTPSNHATVERRLFGEHLASIPAAAVQQFTGIGPGTVDRLRSAGLRTLADLIDYPFHNLAGFGPSRTADVKSAVKELLAEARHRFDASDCPKGREFQQYLQRAEQHEQTETAARNAKLAALSADLDALKPHAQVAQTITWAHFLQHGDEPIELPEVPAAPVATISPLAVTPVPPPIPVPVNVPLAAKPTPVGPLAPPRVPPPAIPKTAPKPVDLFAQALGSSGVAHQPGSEHSELLKLRTLAGFGLMIAKADGRIAKAERVAVREFLASLFSHDAVLARHIDPMIEVTEKSIPLEAVALANVIRQTTPTEQKALYLAAVKIADASGKRNRQENELLDRLAVGLGVETLPPPKSPASEPIKPLAPSPVAAPDSRRVLEIEAGVDLSAELIRRRFTLLFERADPAKAAAIGPEFATMAEKKRTDLRAAAESLIAPFGVPLDPPAAPPPPSDIRHNPDLDDIFG
;
A
#
# COMPACT_ATOMS: atom_id res chain seq x y z
N MET A 1 49.31 0.77 60.63
CA MET A 1 48.99 0.32 59.25
C MET A 1 47.78 1.05 58.67
N TRP A 2 46.64 1.15 59.37
CA TRP A 2 45.43 1.81 58.85
C TRP A 2 45.60 3.32 58.56
N THR A 3 46.27 4.06 59.45
CA THR A 3 46.58 5.48 59.25
C THR A 3 47.49 5.72 58.04
N CYS A 4 48.50 4.88 57.85
CA CYS A 4 49.37 4.91 56.66
C CYS A 4 48.58 4.58 55.38
N PHE A 5 47.66 3.60 55.41
CA PHE A 5 46.82 3.28 54.26
C PHE A 5 45.90 4.44 53.86
N VAL A 6 45.24 5.09 54.82
CA VAL A 6 44.38 6.25 54.56
C VAL A 6 45.19 7.41 53.95
N LEU A 7 46.36 7.72 54.49
CA LEU A 7 47.21 8.79 53.97
C LEU A 7 47.79 8.49 52.58
N VAL A 8 48.25 7.26 52.33
CA VAL A 8 48.97 6.90 51.10
C VAL A 8 48.01 6.57 49.95
N VAL A 9 46.80 6.11 50.24
CA VAL A 9 45.86 5.65 49.19
C VAL A 9 44.65 6.55 49.07
N VAL A 10 43.98 6.87 50.19
CA VAL A 10 42.70 7.60 50.13
C VAL A 10 42.92 9.08 49.77
N VAL A 11 43.90 9.74 50.41
CA VAL A 11 44.20 11.15 50.16
C VAL A 11 44.55 11.44 48.70
N PRO A 12 45.45 10.70 48.01
CA PRO A 12 45.73 10.98 46.60
C PRO A 12 44.54 10.69 45.68
N ILE A 13 43.71 9.69 45.96
CA ILE A 13 42.48 9.44 45.19
C ILE A 13 41.51 10.63 45.33
N VAL A 14 41.31 11.14 46.55
CA VAL A 14 40.47 12.32 46.79
C VAL A 14 41.06 13.56 46.12
N ALA A 15 42.38 13.75 46.18
CA ALA A 15 43.04 14.86 45.52
C ALA A 15 42.90 14.79 43.98
N VAL A 16 43.10 13.63 43.37
CA VAL A 16 42.96 13.42 41.91
C VAL A 16 41.51 13.63 41.46
N THR A 17 40.53 13.13 42.23
CA THR A 17 39.11 13.34 41.91
C THR A 17 38.68 14.80 42.10
N ALA A 18 39.16 15.48 43.14
CA ALA A 18 38.91 16.91 43.36
C ALA A 18 39.55 17.77 42.25
N TRP A 19 40.78 17.46 41.85
CA TRP A 19 41.46 18.12 40.74
C TRP A 19 40.78 17.84 39.39
N GLY A 20 40.35 16.61 39.14
CA GLY A 20 39.60 16.22 37.93
C GLY A 20 38.25 16.93 37.84
N THR A 21 37.51 17.02 38.94
CA THR A 21 36.24 17.74 38.99
C THR A 21 36.43 19.26 38.85
N TYR A 22 37.44 19.85 39.48
CA TYR A 22 37.77 21.27 39.33
C TYR A 22 38.17 21.62 37.89
N SER A 23 39.11 20.88 37.31
CA SER A 23 39.58 21.09 35.94
C SER A 23 38.48 20.87 34.91
N TYR A 24 37.60 19.88 35.10
CA TYR A 24 36.42 19.69 34.26
C TYR A 24 35.42 20.85 34.38
N ARG A 25 35.18 21.38 35.59
CA ARG A 25 34.33 22.58 35.77
C ARG A 25 34.94 23.82 35.12
N LYS A 26 36.27 23.99 35.20
CA LYS A 26 36.99 25.05 34.50
C LYS A 26 36.84 24.89 32.98
N PHE A 27 37.09 23.69 32.45
CA PHE A 27 36.88 23.35 31.04
C PHE A 27 35.47 23.70 30.56
N ARG A 28 34.42 23.29 31.29
CA ARG A 28 33.03 23.60 30.92
C ARG A 28 32.70 25.09 30.87
N ARG A 29 33.47 25.94 31.55
CA ARG A 29 33.31 27.40 31.53
C ARG A 29 34.07 28.05 30.37
N THR A 30 34.98 27.34 29.71
CA THR A 30 35.71 27.88 28.55
C THR A 30 34.76 28.17 27.37
N PRO A 31 35.04 29.21 26.56
CA PRO A 31 34.26 29.50 25.35
C PRO A 31 34.20 28.31 24.39
N ALA A 32 35.29 27.55 24.26
CA ALA A 32 35.38 26.36 23.41
C ALA A 32 34.42 25.24 23.84
N ALA A 33 34.35 24.94 25.15
CA ALA A 33 33.41 23.92 25.65
C ALA A 33 31.95 24.35 25.50
N GLN A 34 31.64 25.64 25.70
CA GLN A 34 30.30 26.18 25.49
C GLN A 34 29.91 26.16 24.00
N TRP A 35 30.83 26.52 23.11
CA TRP A 35 30.67 26.42 21.66
C TRP A 35 30.40 24.97 21.24
N ARG A 36 31.23 24.00 21.68
CA ARG A 36 31.02 22.56 21.45
C ARG A 36 29.62 22.12 21.86
N THR A 37 29.20 22.50 23.08
CA THR A 37 27.90 22.09 23.62
C THR A 37 26.75 22.64 22.78
N ARG A 38 26.85 23.88 22.29
CA ARG A 38 25.85 24.49 21.41
C ARG A 38 25.75 23.78 20.06
N VAL A 39 26.88 23.51 19.41
CA VAL A 39 26.93 22.81 18.12
C VAL A 39 26.31 21.41 18.24
N LEU A 40 26.78 20.59 19.18
CA LEU A 40 26.28 19.22 19.35
C LEU A 40 24.80 19.17 19.72
N ARG A 41 24.34 20.09 20.58
CA ARG A 41 22.92 20.21 20.91
C ARG A 41 22.09 20.55 19.67
N ARG A 42 22.54 21.50 18.85
CA ARG A 42 21.82 21.89 17.64
C ARG A 42 21.73 20.75 16.63
N THR A 43 22.83 20.03 16.41
CA THR A 43 22.83 18.83 15.54
C THR A 43 21.82 17.80 16.06
N ALA A 44 21.82 17.49 17.36
CA ALA A 44 20.89 16.52 17.93
C ALA A 44 19.41 16.97 17.88
N GLU A 45 19.13 18.26 17.96
CA GLU A 45 17.79 18.83 17.75
C GLU A 45 17.33 18.64 16.30
N LEU A 46 18.15 19.03 15.32
CA LEU A 46 17.84 18.88 13.89
C LEU A 46 17.68 17.42 13.47
N THR A 47 18.55 16.53 13.95
CA THR A 47 18.45 15.08 13.67
C THR A 47 17.14 14.50 14.22
N ARG A 48 16.75 14.88 15.45
CA ARG A 48 15.45 14.44 16.02
C ARG A 48 14.28 14.96 15.23
N GLU A 49 14.29 16.23 14.82
CA GLU A 49 13.22 16.81 14.00
C GLU A 49 13.14 16.12 12.62
N TYR A 50 14.28 15.87 11.98
CA TYR A 50 14.37 15.15 10.72
C TYR A 50 13.74 13.75 10.84
N HIS A 51 14.09 12.98 11.87
CA HIS A 51 13.52 11.65 12.08
C HIS A 51 12.04 11.68 12.45
N ALA A 52 11.61 12.64 13.30
CA ALA A 52 10.21 12.80 13.65
C ALA A 52 9.36 13.10 12.41
N LEU A 53 9.83 14.00 11.55
CA LEU A 53 9.14 14.37 10.32
C LEU A 53 9.13 13.22 9.29
N ARG A 54 10.24 12.48 9.18
CA ARG A 54 10.34 11.31 8.30
C ARG A 54 9.40 10.17 8.72
N ASN A 55 9.20 10.00 10.03
CA ASN A 55 8.39 8.91 10.58
C ASN A 55 6.91 9.29 10.76
N ALA A 56 6.53 10.55 10.55
CA ALA A 56 5.15 10.99 10.61
C ALA A 56 4.37 10.42 9.42
N VAL A 57 3.66 9.31 9.65
CA VAL A 57 2.68 8.73 8.71
C VAL A 57 1.29 9.13 9.19
N THR A 58 0.56 9.88 8.36
CA THR A 58 -0.84 10.21 8.64
C THR A 58 -1.70 9.02 8.23
N PRO A 59 -2.46 8.38 9.14
CA PRO A 59 -3.37 7.32 8.76
C PRO A 59 -4.50 7.91 7.89
N SER A 60 -4.77 7.27 6.76
CA SER A 60 -5.88 7.64 5.89
C SER A 60 -7.22 7.15 6.48
N ASN A 61 -8.23 8.02 6.48
CA ASN A 61 -9.58 7.73 6.97
C ASN A 61 -10.55 7.23 5.88
N HIS A 62 -10.06 6.81 4.72
CA HIS A 62 -10.90 6.48 3.56
C HIS A 62 -11.96 5.41 3.85
N ALA A 63 -11.58 4.33 4.56
CA ALA A 63 -12.49 3.22 4.87
C ALA A 63 -13.69 3.64 5.75
N THR A 64 -13.48 4.58 6.68
CA THR A 64 -14.56 5.09 7.53
C THR A 64 -15.55 5.91 6.73
N VAL A 65 -15.05 6.76 5.82
CA VAL A 65 -15.89 7.59 4.94
C VAL A 65 -16.64 6.74 3.93
N GLU A 66 -15.97 5.75 3.32
CA GLU A 66 -16.58 4.78 2.42
C GLU A 66 -17.75 4.06 3.09
N ARG A 67 -17.52 3.46 4.27
CA ARG A 67 -18.54 2.71 5.01
C ARG A 67 -19.75 3.58 5.32
N ARG A 68 -19.53 4.84 5.73
CA ARG A 68 -20.61 5.79 6.02
C ARG A 68 -21.43 6.10 4.76
N LEU A 69 -20.77 6.52 3.67
CA LEU A 69 -21.45 6.91 2.43
C LEU A 69 -22.14 5.74 1.73
N PHE A 70 -21.55 4.54 1.81
CA PHE A 70 -22.19 3.34 1.29
C PHE A 70 -23.41 2.95 2.12
N GLY A 71 -23.34 3.04 3.46
CA GLY A 71 -24.50 2.86 4.33
C GLY A 71 -25.65 3.83 4.02
N GLU A 72 -25.33 5.11 3.78
CA GLU A 72 -26.31 6.11 3.31
C GLU A 72 -26.91 5.76 1.95
N HIS A 73 -26.12 5.19 1.04
CA HIS A 73 -26.63 4.71 -0.25
C HIS A 73 -27.61 3.54 -0.06
N LEU A 74 -27.28 2.57 0.78
CA LEU A 74 -28.17 1.44 1.09
C LEU A 74 -29.48 1.90 1.73
N ALA A 75 -29.44 2.90 2.60
CA ALA A 75 -30.64 3.51 3.19
C ALA A 75 -31.50 4.26 2.16
N SER A 76 -30.94 4.68 1.03
CA SER A 76 -31.68 5.36 -0.04
C SER A 76 -32.45 4.39 -0.96
N ILE A 77 -32.10 3.10 -0.97
CA ILE A 77 -32.73 2.09 -1.82
C ILE A 77 -33.97 1.55 -1.09
N PRO A 78 -35.19 1.71 -1.65
CA PRO A 78 -36.41 1.24 -0.99
C PRO A 78 -36.46 -0.29 -0.98
N ALA A 79 -36.99 -0.86 0.10
CA ALA A 79 -37.20 -2.30 0.25
C ALA A 79 -38.09 -2.89 -0.86
N ALA A 80 -38.91 -2.07 -1.53
CA ALA A 80 -39.71 -2.48 -2.68
C ALA A 80 -38.87 -2.92 -3.90
N ALA A 81 -37.59 -2.53 -3.99
CA ALA A 81 -36.71 -2.95 -5.08
C ALA A 81 -36.53 -4.47 -5.15
N VAL A 82 -36.70 -5.20 -4.04
CA VAL A 82 -36.63 -6.68 -4.03
C VAL A 82 -37.74 -7.33 -4.87
N GLN A 83 -38.82 -6.61 -5.21
CA GLN A 83 -39.90 -7.13 -6.07
C GLN A 83 -39.45 -7.43 -7.50
N GLN A 84 -38.30 -6.89 -7.94
CA GLN A 84 -37.76 -7.12 -9.28
C GLN A 84 -37.22 -8.55 -9.45
N PHE A 85 -36.97 -9.27 -8.35
CA PHE A 85 -36.43 -10.61 -8.36
C PHE A 85 -37.54 -11.67 -8.38
N THR A 86 -37.26 -12.79 -9.04
CA THR A 86 -38.23 -13.89 -9.18
C THR A 86 -38.62 -14.47 -7.81
N GLY A 87 -39.90 -14.84 -7.64
CA GLY A 87 -40.43 -15.37 -6.38
C GLY A 87 -40.88 -14.31 -5.36
N ILE A 88 -40.57 -13.02 -5.58
CA ILE A 88 -40.93 -11.93 -4.66
C ILE A 88 -42.13 -11.14 -5.20
N GLY A 89 -43.33 -11.53 -4.76
CA GLY A 89 -44.56 -10.80 -5.06
C GLY A 89 -44.81 -9.57 -4.17
N PRO A 90 -45.79 -8.72 -4.53
CA PRO A 90 -46.15 -7.50 -3.78
C PRO A 90 -46.55 -7.78 -2.32
N GLY A 91 -47.24 -8.90 -2.06
CA GLY A 91 -47.59 -9.29 -0.68
C GLY A 91 -46.38 -9.60 0.20
N THR A 92 -45.24 -9.98 -0.37
CA THR A 92 -43.97 -10.12 0.36
C THR A 92 -43.46 -8.74 0.79
N VAL A 93 -43.47 -7.77 -0.13
CA VAL A 93 -43.04 -6.38 0.10
C VAL A 93 -43.91 -5.70 1.15
N ASP A 94 -45.23 -5.88 1.09
CA ASP A 94 -46.15 -5.29 2.07
C ASP A 94 -45.92 -5.83 3.48
N ARG A 95 -45.53 -7.10 3.62
CA ARG A 95 -45.14 -7.69 4.91
C ARG A 95 -43.81 -7.13 5.42
N LEU A 96 -42.80 -6.99 4.56
CA LEU A 96 -41.54 -6.33 4.92
C LEU A 96 -41.80 -4.89 5.41
N ARG A 97 -42.62 -4.14 4.67
CA ARG A 97 -43.02 -2.78 5.03
C ARG A 97 -43.79 -2.72 6.36
N SER A 98 -44.71 -3.68 6.58
CA SER A 98 -45.49 -3.79 7.82
C SER A 98 -44.61 -4.15 9.03
N ALA A 99 -43.48 -4.83 8.81
CA ALA A 99 -42.46 -5.10 9.83
C ALA A 99 -41.51 -3.91 10.08
N GLY A 100 -41.72 -2.78 9.42
CA GLY A 100 -40.87 -1.59 9.56
C GLY A 100 -39.62 -1.58 8.68
N LEU A 101 -39.42 -2.60 7.83
CA LEU A 101 -38.27 -2.72 6.95
C LEU A 101 -38.56 -1.93 5.67
N ARG A 102 -38.04 -0.71 5.60
CA ARG A 102 -38.38 0.25 4.53
C ARG A 102 -37.27 0.39 3.49
N THR A 103 -36.04 0.09 3.87
CA THR A 103 -34.85 0.32 3.06
C THR A 103 -34.03 -0.97 2.93
N LEU A 104 -33.11 -1.01 1.96
CA LEU A 104 -32.18 -2.13 1.82
C LEU A 104 -31.26 -2.27 3.03
N ALA A 105 -30.87 -1.15 3.66
CA ALA A 105 -30.09 -1.17 4.90
C ALA A 105 -30.81 -1.94 6.02
N ASP A 106 -32.13 -1.71 6.19
CA ASP A 106 -32.92 -2.43 7.19
C ASP A 106 -32.96 -3.95 6.91
N LEU A 107 -32.97 -4.34 5.64
CA LEU A 107 -33.07 -5.74 5.22
C LEU A 107 -31.79 -6.55 5.44
N ILE A 108 -30.61 -5.91 5.39
CA ILE A 108 -29.31 -6.60 5.50
C ILE A 108 -29.11 -7.17 6.90
N ASP A 109 -29.43 -6.38 7.93
CA ASP A 109 -29.20 -6.76 9.33
C ASP A 109 -30.40 -7.50 9.94
N TYR A 110 -31.51 -7.67 9.20
CA TYR A 110 -32.74 -8.22 9.75
C TYR A 110 -32.76 -9.76 9.80
N PRO A 111 -33.07 -10.37 10.95
CA PRO A 111 -33.27 -11.81 11.07
C PRO A 111 -34.62 -12.26 10.48
N PHE A 112 -34.67 -12.53 9.18
CA PHE A 112 -35.89 -12.90 8.43
C PHE A 112 -36.70 -14.09 8.98
N HIS A 113 -36.11 -14.96 9.79
CA HIS A 113 -36.83 -16.09 10.43
C HIS A 113 -37.86 -15.63 11.46
N ASN A 114 -37.77 -14.38 11.95
CA ASN A 114 -38.71 -13.80 12.90
C ASN A 114 -39.92 -13.12 12.24
N LEU A 115 -39.94 -13.04 10.91
CA LEU A 115 -41.01 -12.32 10.21
C LEU A 115 -42.24 -13.21 10.07
N ALA A 116 -43.35 -12.81 10.71
CA ALA A 116 -44.58 -13.59 10.71
C ALA A 116 -45.09 -13.86 9.29
N GLY A 117 -45.34 -15.15 9.00
CA GLY A 117 -45.86 -15.60 7.71
C GLY A 117 -44.81 -15.74 6.60
N PHE A 118 -43.51 -15.65 6.90
CA PHE A 118 -42.45 -16.08 5.99
C PHE A 118 -42.10 -17.54 6.27
N GLY A 119 -42.40 -18.41 5.30
CA GLY A 119 -41.88 -19.78 5.30
C GLY A 119 -40.41 -19.83 4.88
N PRO A 120 -39.69 -20.94 5.14
CA PRO A 120 -38.27 -21.09 4.82
C PRO A 120 -37.91 -20.78 3.36
N SER A 121 -38.76 -21.20 2.41
CA SER A 121 -38.58 -20.90 0.98
C SER A 121 -38.57 -19.39 0.73
N ARG A 122 -39.55 -18.66 1.26
CA ARG A 122 -39.68 -17.21 1.05
C ARG A 122 -38.56 -16.43 1.73
N THR A 123 -38.07 -16.93 2.86
CA THR A 123 -36.87 -16.39 3.51
C THR A 123 -35.63 -16.58 2.65
N ALA A 124 -35.48 -17.74 1.99
CA ALA A 124 -34.37 -17.99 1.07
C ALA A 124 -34.45 -17.07 -0.16
N ASP A 125 -35.63 -16.93 -0.76
CA ASP A 125 -35.85 -16.05 -1.92
C ASP A 125 -35.50 -14.59 -1.60
N VAL A 126 -35.99 -14.06 -0.45
CA VAL A 126 -35.68 -12.68 -0.04
C VAL A 126 -34.20 -12.50 0.29
N LYS A 127 -33.54 -13.48 0.92
CA LYS A 127 -32.09 -13.41 1.15
C LYS A 127 -31.30 -13.40 -0.15
N SER A 128 -31.69 -14.19 -1.14
CA SER A 128 -31.04 -14.19 -2.46
C SER A 128 -31.18 -12.83 -3.13
N ALA A 129 -32.41 -12.29 -3.17
CA ALA A 129 -32.69 -10.99 -3.75
C ALA A 129 -31.94 -9.84 -3.04
N VAL A 130 -31.88 -9.85 -1.71
CA VAL A 130 -31.11 -8.85 -0.94
C VAL A 130 -29.62 -8.95 -1.27
N LYS A 131 -29.07 -10.16 -1.41
CA LYS A 131 -27.66 -10.36 -1.76
C LYS A 131 -27.36 -9.85 -3.17
N GLU A 132 -28.20 -10.15 -4.14
CA GLU A 132 -28.05 -9.67 -5.52
C GLU A 132 -28.17 -8.15 -5.60
N LEU A 133 -29.18 -7.57 -4.94
CA LEU A 133 -29.38 -6.12 -4.90
C LEU A 133 -28.23 -5.40 -4.17
N LEU A 134 -27.66 -6.00 -3.12
CA LEU A 134 -26.47 -5.47 -2.46
C LEU A 134 -25.24 -5.48 -3.38
N ALA A 135 -25.05 -6.54 -4.16
CA ALA A 135 -23.97 -6.60 -5.15
C ALA A 135 -24.14 -5.54 -6.25
N GLU A 136 -25.36 -5.34 -6.74
CA GLU A 136 -25.66 -4.28 -7.70
C GLU A 136 -25.44 -2.89 -7.11
N ALA A 137 -25.93 -2.62 -5.88
CA ALA A 137 -25.71 -1.37 -5.18
C ALA A 137 -24.22 -1.08 -4.96
N ARG A 138 -23.44 -2.11 -4.63
CA ARG A 138 -21.98 -2.00 -4.49
C ARG A 138 -21.32 -1.66 -5.82
N HIS A 139 -21.67 -2.38 -6.88
CA HIS A 139 -21.17 -2.10 -8.23
C HIS A 139 -21.45 -0.66 -8.65
N ARG A 140 -22.68 -0.16 -8.47
CA ARG A 140 -23.06 1.22 -8.79
C ARG A 140 -22.37 2.26 -7.91
N PHE A 141 -22.12 1.94 -6.65
CA PHE A 141 -21.36 2.81 -5.75
C PHE A 141 -19.91 2.93 -6.19
N ASP A 142 -19.25 1.81 -6.46
CA ASP A 142 -17.85 1.76 -6.89
C ASP A 142 -17.66 2.39 -8.28
N ALA A 143 -18.61 2.15 -9.21
CA ALA A 143 -18.65 2.80 -10.53
C ALA A 143 -19.04 4.28 -10.48
N SER A 144 -19.43 4.81 -9.31
CA SER A 144 -19.89 6.20 -9.15
C SER A 144 -21.17 6.55 -9.92
N ASP A 145 -22.01 5.55 -10.19
CA ASP A 145 -23.31 5.70 -10.85
C ASP A 145 -24.43 6.12 -9.89
N CYS A 146 -24.09 6.38 -8.62
CA CYS A 146 -25.01 6.91 -7.62
C CYS A 146 -24.47 8.21 -6.99
N PRO A 147 -25.32 9.08 -6.44
CA PRO A 147 -24.88 10.34 -5.82
C PRO A 147 -23.82 10.15 -4.73
N LYS A 148 -23.98 9.13 -3.87
CA LYS A 148 -23.05 8.84 -2.77
C LYS A 148 -21.72 8.27 -3.25
N GLY A 149 -21.71 7.47 -4.31
CA GLY A 149 -20.47 7.01 -4.97
C GLY A 149 -19.68 8.18 -5.57
N ARG A 150 -20.35 9.12 -6.25
CA ARG A 150 -19.71 10.36 -6.74
C ARG A 150 -19.15 11.22 -5.61
N GLU A 151 -19.87 11.35 -4.51
CA GLU A 151 -19.41 12.06 -3.31
C GLU A 151 -18.13 11.41 -2.74
N PHE A 152 -18.09 10.07 -2.68
CA PHE A 152 -16.92 9.33 -2.23
C PHE A 152 -15.71 9.50 -3.17
N GLN A 153 -15.90 9.46 -4.48
CA GLN A 153 -14.82 9.73 -5.43
C GLN A 153 -14.28 11.15 -5.33
N GLN A 154 -15.16 12.15 -5.17
CA GLN A 154 -14.72 13.52 -4.93
C GLN A 154 -13.93 13.65 -3.63
N TYR A 155 -14.32 12.92 -2.59
CA TYR A 155 -13.57 12.85 -1.35
C TYR A 155 -12.18 12.23 -1.56
N LEU A 156 -12.08 11.11 -2.28
CA LEU A 156 -10.79 10.47 -2.60
C LEU A 156 -9.87 11.41 -3.39
N GLN A 157 -10.38 12.09 -4.41
CA GLN A 157 -9.60 13.06 -5.20
C GLN A 157 -9.08 14.22 -4.34
N ARG A 158 -9.91 14.77 -3.45
CA ARG A 158 -9.50 15.83 -2.52
C ARG A 158 -8.47 15.33 -1.51
N ALA A 159 -8.67 14.12 -0.98
CA ALA A 159 -7.74 13.51 -0.04
C ALA A 159 -6.37 13.26 -0.70
N GLU A 160 -6.36 12.78 -1.95
CA GLU A 160 -5.14 12.57 -2.73
C GLU A 160 -4.42 13.90 -3.01
N GLN A 161 -5.13 14.94 -3.43
CA GLN A 161 -4.55 16.28 -3.62
C GLN A 161 -3.96 16.83 -2.32
N HIS A 162 -4.66 16.64 -1.20
CA HIS A 162 -4.17 17.03 0.11
C HIS A 162 -2.90 16.25 0.49
N GLU A 163 -2.90 14.94 0.33
CA GLU A 163 -1.73 14.09 0.61
C GLU A 163 -0.53 14.45 -0.27
N GLN A 164 -0.75 14.77 -1.55
CA GLN A 164 0.29 15.23 -2.46
C GLN A 164 0.88 16.57 -1.99
N THR A 165 0.05 17.54 -1.61
CA THR A 165 0.50 18.85 -1.11
C THR A 165 1.24 18.75 0.22
N GLU A 166 0.73 17.95 1.17
CA GLU A 166 1.41 17.68 2.44
C GLU A 166 2.73 16.95 2.23
N THR A 167 2.78 15.98 1.32
CA THR A 167 4.00 15.24 1.00
C THR A 167 5.04 16.16 0.36
N ALA A 168 4.63 17.05 -0.55
CA ALA A 168 5.52 18.04 -1.14
C ALA A 168 6.07 19.01 -0.08
N ALA A 169 5.21 19.53 0.80
CA ALA A 169 5.61 20.41 1.90
C ALA A 169 6.56 19.70 2.88
N ARG A 170 6.26 18.45 3.23
CA ARG A 170 7.11 17.61 4.09
C ARG A 170 8.47 17.36 3.45
N ASN A 171 8.51 17.02 2.16
CA ASN A 171 9.75 16.77 1.43
C ASN A 171 10.61 18.05 1.34
N ALA A 172 9.99 19.21 1.10
CA ALA A 172 10.68 20.49 1.13
C ALA A 172 11.30 20.78 2.50
N LYS A 173 10.56 20.50 3.59
CA LYS A 173 11.07 20.66 4.96
C LYS A 173 12.19 19.65 5.28
N LEU A 174 12.09 18.39 4.84
CA LEU A 174 13.15 17.40 4.99
C LEU A 174 14.43 17.81 4.23
N ALA A 175 14.29 18.37 3.02
CA ALA A 175 15.41 18.89 2.24
C ALA A 175 16.10 20.06 2.96
N ALA A 176 15.33 20.99 3.53
CA ALA A 176 15.87 22.09 4.32
C ALA A 176 16.62 21.61 5.57
N LEU A 177 16.04 20.68 6.34
CA LEU A 177 16.69 20.09 7.51
C LEU A 177 17.96 19.33 7.14
N SER A 178 17.98 18.64 5.99
CA SER A 178 19.17 17.96 5.49
C SER A 178 20.28 18.96 5.16
N ALA A 179 19.96 20.05 4.47
CA ALA A 179 20.94 21.10 4.14
C ALA A 179 21.52 21.76 5.41
N ASP A 180 20.70 22.00 6.42
CA ASP A 180 21.16 22.53 7.72
C ASP A 180 22.11 21.56 8.44
N LEU A 181 21.80 20.26 8.41
CA LEU A 181 22.65 19.22 8.98
C LEU A 181 23.99 19.13 8.23
N ASP A 182 23.98 19.21 6.90
CA ASP A 182 25.18 19.23 6.08
C ASP A 182 26.05 20.46 6.36
N ALA A 183 25.43 21.64 6.53
CA ALA A 183 26.13 22.87 6.90
C ALA A 183 26.79 22.81 8.29
N LEU A 184 26.18 22.10 9.24
CA LEU A 184 26.72 21.91 10.59
C LEU A 184 27.78 20.81 10.71
N LYS A 185 27.92 19.95 9.69
CA LYS A 185 28.86 18.83 9.69
C LYS A 185 30.32 19.26 9.95
N PRO A 186 30.91 20.28 9.29
CA PRO A 186 32.28 20.71 9.59
C PRO A 186 32.43 21.24 11.02
N HIS A 187 31.46 22.02 11.53
CA HIS A 187 31.48 22.50 12.93
C HIS A 187 31.37 21.35 13.92
N ALA A 188 30.55 20.34 13.64
CA ALA A 188 30.42 19.16 14.48
C ALA A 188 31.73 18.35 14.53
N GLN A 189 32.48 18.26 13.42
CA GLN A 189 33.79 17.63 13.39
C GLN A 189 34.80 18.37 14.29
N VAL A 190 34.87 19.71 14.21
CA VAL A 190 35.70 20.52 15.11
C VAL A 190 35.23 20.41 16.57
N ALA A 191 33.93 20.38 16.82
CA ALA A 191 33.38 20.20 18.17
C ALA A 191 33.76 18.85 18.79
N GLN A 192 33.96 17.81 17.99
CA GLN A 192 34.42 16.51 18.46
C GLN A 192 35.89 16.51 18.90
N THR A 193 36.75 17.35 18.32
CA THR A 193 38.18 17.44 18.70
C THR A 193 38.39 18.20 20.01
N ILE A 194 37.49 19.14 20.36
CA ILE A 194 37.54 19.91 21.61
C ILE A 194 37.19 19.01 22.80
N THR A 195 38.15 18.27 23.33
CA THR A 195 37.96 17.35 24.48
C THR A 195 38.58 17.90 25.77
N TRP A 196 38.13 17.39 26.91
CA TRP A 196 38.75 17.72 28.20
C TRP A 196 40.22 17.30 28.27
N ALA A 197 40.58 16.17 27.63
CA ALA A 197 41.98 15.72 27.53
C ALA A 197 42.85 16.71 26.75
N HIS A 198 42.35 17.23 25.62
CA HIS A 198 43.06 18.26 24.85
C HIS A 198 43.31 19.52 25.68
N PHE A 199 42.32 19.95 26.47
CA PHE A 199 42.44 21.07 27.41
C PHE A 199 43.47 20.83 28.52
N LEU A 200 43.57 19.61 29.06
CA LEU A 200 44.61 19.29 30.05
C LEU A 200 46.03 19.36 29.47
N GLN A 201 46.20 19.01 28.19
CA GLN A 201 47.51 18.99 27.51
C GLN A 201 47.97 20.39 27.07
N HIS A 202 47.06 21.21 26.53
CA HIS A 202 47.40 22.50 25.91
C HIS A 202 46.96 23.71 26.74
N GLY A 203 46.31 23.49 27.89
CA GLY A 203 45.84 24.56 28.77
C GLY A 203 44.70 25.39 28.15
N ASP A 204 44.70 26.70 28.48
CA ASP A 204 43.74 27.70 27.97
C ASP A 204 44.20 28.33 26.63
N GLU A 205 45.04 27.65 25.85
CA GLU A 205 45.44 28.16 24.53
C GLU A 205 44.20 28.43 23.66
N PRO A 206 44.08 29.64 23.07
CA PRO A 206 42.93 30.02 22.28
C PRO A 206 42.89 29.19 21.00
N ILE A 207 42.01 28.20 20.96
CA ILE A 207 41.63 27.52 19.73
C ILE A 207 40.85 28.52 18.88
N GLU A 208 41.29 28.76 17.64
CA GLU A 208 40.50 29.52 16.66
C GLU A 208 39.20 28.75 16.38
N LEU A 209 38.12 29.18 17.02
CA LEU A 209 36.81 28.57 16.83
C LEU A 209 36.18 29.16 15.58
N PRO A 210 35.80 28.34 14.59
CA PRO A 210 35.02 28.85 13.48
C PRO A 210 33.73 29.45 14.04
N GLU A 211 33.41 30.65 13.54
CA GLU A 211 32.18 31.33 13.93
C GLU A 211 31.02 30.37 13.64
N VAL A 212 30.26 30.00 14.68
CA VAL A 212 28.99 29.30 14.43
C VAL A 212 28.16 30.30 13.69
N PRO A 213 27.63 30.00 12.49
CA PRO A 213 26.70 30.88 11.83
C PRO A 213 25.61 31.22 12.85
N ALA A 214 25.63 32.46 13.35
CA ALA A 214 24.66 32.96 14.33
C ALA A 214 23.30 33.19 13.67
N ALA A 215 23.21 32.94 12.36
CA ALA A 215 21.98 32.88 11.61
C ALA A 215 21.00 31.99 12.40
N PRO A 216 19.93 32.56 12.99
CA PRO A 216 18.83 31.73 13.47
C PRO A 216 18.46 30.88 12.26
N VAL A 217 18.50 29.55 12.41
CA VAL A 217 18.12 28.59 11.35
C VAL A 217 16.99 29.21 10.61
N ALA A 218 17.28 29.62 9.36
CA ALA A 218 16.48 30.60 8.65
C ALA A 218 15.05 30.18 8.90
N THR A 219 14.35 30.89 9.78
CA THR A 219 13.05 30.44 10.29
C THR A 219 12.28 30.25 9.03
N ILE A 220 12.08 28.99 8.59
CA ILE A 220 11.76 28.70 7.19
C ILE A 220 10.50 29.50 6.99
N SER A 221 10.64 30.64 6.32
CA SER A 221 9.63 31.69 6.36
C SER A 221 8.46 31.00 5.72
N PRO A 222 7.40 30.66 6.48
CA PRO A 222 6.52 29.53 6.21
C PRO A 222 6.16 29.61 4.74
N LEU A 223 6.80 28.74 3.96
CA LEU A 223 7.13 28.94 2.55
C LEU A 223 5.87 29.36 1.84
N ALA A 224 5.64 30.68 1.68
CA ALA A 224 4.31 31.30 1.67
C ALA A 224 3.31 30.33 1.09
N VAL A 225 2.74 29.48 1.96
CA VAL A 225 1.85 28.43 1.51
C VAL A 225 0.67 29.26 1.11
N THR A 226 0.52 29.50 -0.20
CA THR A 226 -0.67 30.11 -0.76
C THR A 226 -1.80 29.39 -0.06
N PRO A 227 -2.55 30.07 0.83
CA PRO A 227 -3.42 29.39 1.76
C PRO A 227 -4.31 28.50 0.91
N VAL A 228 -4.11 27.19 1.02
CA VAL A 228 -4.99 26.24 0.37
C VAL A 228 -6.36 26.66 0.87
N PRO A 229 -7.29 27.04 -0.03
CA PRO A 229 -8.56 27.60 0.38
C PRO A 229 -9.12 26.68 1.46
N PRO A 230 -9.53 27.24 2.61
CA PRO A 230 -9.94 26.42 3.75
C PRO A 230 -10.91 25.37 3.25
N PRO A 231 -10.77 24.09 3.66
CA PRO A 231 -11.62 23.03 3.17
C PRO A 231 -13.05 23.53 3.32
N ILE A 232 -13.75 23.65 2.18
CA ILE A 232 -15.17 24.05 2.17
C ILE A 232 -15.81 23.12 3.20
N PRO A 233 -16.36 23.64 4.31
CA PRO A 233 -16.88 22.80 5.37
C PRO A 233 -17.86 21.85 4.71
N VAL A 234 -17.55 20.56 4.74
CA VAL A 234 -18.52 19.53 4.38
C VAL A 234 -19.75 19.89 5.20
N PRO A 235 -20.91 20.17 4.59
CA PRO A 235 -22.06 20.66 5.33
C PRO A 235 -22.37 19.65 6.42
N VAL A 236 -21.98 19.98 7.65
CA VAL A 236 -22.47 19.31 8.85
C VAL A 236 -23.94 19.66 8.83
N ASN A 237 -24.76 18.65 8.50
CA ASN A 237 -26.20 18.77 8.41
C ASN A 237 -26.71 19.60 9.60
N VAL A 238 -27.12 20.83 9.29
CA VAL A 238 -27.85 21.69 10.21
C VAL A 238 -29.09 20.89 10.64
N PRO A 239 -29.43 20.82 11.94
CA PRO A 239 -30.61 20.13 12.39
C PRO A 239 -31.83 20.67 11.63
N LEU A 240 -32.44 19.77 10.84
CA LEU A 240 -33.62 20.03 10.03
C LEU A 240 -34.71 20.59 10.94
N ALA A 241 -35.07 21.85 10.68
CA ALA A 241 -36.13 22.56 11.40
C ALA A 241 -37.39 21.70 11.48
N ALA A 242 -37.96 21.67 12.69
CA ALA A 242 -39.17 20.94 13.03
C ALA A 242 -40.30 21.25 12.04
N LYS A 243 -40.79 20.21 11.37
CA LYS A 243 -41.99 20.27 10.53
C LYS A 243 -43.21 20.39 11.46
N PRO A 244 -44.17 21.29 11.19
CA PRO A 244 -45.32 21.51 12.06
C PRO A 244 -46.21 20.27 12.12
N THR A 245 -46.58 19.91 13.35
CA THR A 245 -47.49 18.82 13.73
C THR A 245 -48.88 19.05 13.11
N PRO A 246 -49.43 18.13 12.31
CA PRO A 246 -50.85 18.13 12.00
C PRO A 246 -51.62 17.55 13.18
N VAL A 247 -52.47 18.37 13.78
CA VAL A 247 -53.50 17.95 14.74
C VAL A 247 -54.55 17.13 13.98
N GLY A 248 -54.71 15.86 14.33
CA GLY A 248 -55.70 14.94 13.79
C GLY A 248 -56.12 13.90 14.85
N PRO A 249 -57.31 13.30 14.73
CA PRO A 249 -58.32 13.28 15.80
C PRO A 249 -58.26 12.08 16.76
N LEU A 250 -58.89 12.31 17.93
CA LEU A 250 -59.08 11.40 19.08
C LEU A 250 -59.26 9.92 18.70
N ALA A 251 -58.44 9.07 19.31
CA ALA A 251 -58.62 7.63 19.35
C ALA A 251 -59.73 7.21 20.35
N PRO A 252 -60.56 6.19 20.04
CA PRO A 252 -61.51 5.60 20.98
C PRO A 252 -60.82 4.68 22.02
N PRO A 253 -61.50 4.38 23.15
CA PRO A 253 -60.91 3.72 24.32
C PRO A 253 -60.54 2.25 24.07
N ARG A 254 -59.31 1.87 24.46
CA ARG A 254 -58.82 0.49 24.46
C ARG A 254 -59.41 -0.31 25.64
N VAL A 255 -60.08 -1.41 25.31
CA VAL A 255 -60.45 -2.49 26.25
C VAL A 255 -59.25 -3.43 26.42
N PRO A 256 -58.89 -3.85 27.65
CA PRO A 256 -57.79 -4.80 27.87
C PRO A 256 -58.23 -6.25 27.54
N PRO A 257 -57.40 -7.05 26.84
CA PRO A 257 -57.66 -8.47 26.63
C PRO A 257 -57.30 -9.32 27.88
N PRO A 258 -57.95 -10.48 28.06
CA PRO A 258 -57.81 -11.33 29.24
C PRO A 258 -56.47 -12.11 29.27
N ALA A 259 -56.00 -12.35 30.49
CA ALA A 259 -54.77 -13.08 30.79
C ALA A 259 -54.83 -14.55 30.31
N ILE A 260 -53.81 -14.96 29.57
CA ILE A 260 -53.58 -16.35 29.16
C ILE A 260 -52.76 -17.05 30.28
N PRO A 261 -53.14 -18.27 30.71
CA PRO A 261 -52.47 -18.99 31.79
C PRO A 261 -51.09 -19.52 31.40
N LYS A 262 -50.19 -19.53 32.41
CA LYS A 262 -48.82 -20.05 32.40
C LYS A 262 -48.72 -21.43 31.73
N THR A 263 -47.90 -21.50 30.69
CA THR A 263 -47.46 -22.74 30.05
C THR A 263 -46.43 -23.48 30.90
N ALA A 264 -46.56 -24.80 30.94
CA ALA A 264 -45.70 -25.75 31.64
C ALA A 264 -44.26 -25.78 31.08
N PRO A 265 -43.26 -26.19 31.88
CA PRO A 265 -41.85 -26.26 31.46
C PRO A 265 -41.65 -27.30 30.36
N LYS A 266 -41.01 -26.89 29.26
CA LYS A 266 -40.57 -27.79 28.18
C LYS A 266 -39.51 -28.76 28.72
N PRO A 267 -39.52 -30.04 28.27
CA PRO A 267 -38.49 -31.01 28.62
C PRO A 267 -37.13 -30.55 28.10
N VAL A 268 -36.13 -30.59 28.99
CA VAL A 268 -34.74 -30.27 28.69
C VAL A 268 -34.19 -31.34 27.75
N ASP A 269 -33.79 -30.92 26.55
CA ASP A 269 -33.08 -31.77 25.59
C ASP A 269 -31.62 -31.93 26.02
N LEU A 270 -31.37 -32.97 26.81
CA LEU A 270 -30.04 -33.33 27.32
C LEU A 270 -29.04 -33.64 26.19
N PHE A 271 -29.50 -33.94 24.97
CA PHE A 271 -28.65 -34.22 23.83
C PHE A 271 -28.11 -32.94 23.19
N ALA A 272 -28.91 -31.87 23.14
CA ALA A 272 -28.45 -30.53 22.75
C ALA A 272 -27.44 -29.96 23.77
N GLN A 273 -27.59 -30.31 25.05
CA GLN A 273 -26.66 -29.90 26.10
C GLN A 273 -25.32 -30.65 26.03
N ALA A 274 -25.33 -31.93 25.63
CA ALA A 274 -24.11 -32.72 25.43
C ALA A 274 -23.33 -32.29 24.16
N LEU A 275 -24.02 -31.93 23.07
CA LEU A 275 -23.38 -31.43 21.85
C LEU A 275 -22.93 -29.95 21.96
N GLY A 276 -23.52 -29.18 22.88
CA GLY A 276 -23.11 -27.80 23.18
C GLY A 276 -21.95 -27.68 24.19
N SER A 277 -21.57 -28.76 24.88
CA SER A 277 -20.59 -28.72 25.98
C SER A 277 -19.11 -28.88 25.56
N SER A 278 -18.81 -28.92 24.25
CA SER A 278 -17.42 -28.79 23.76
C SER A 278 -16.96 -27.33 23.62
N GLY A 279 -17.82 -26.37 23.97
CA GLY A 279 -17.42 -24.98 24.16
C GLY A 279 -16.65 -24.80 25.46
N VAL A 280 -15.40 -25.25 25.50
CA VAL A 280 -14.42 -24.60 26.40
C VAL A 280 -14.51 -23.13 26.07
N ALA A 281 -15.03 -22.34 27.01
CA ALA A 281 -15.09 -20.90 26.89
C ALA A 281 -13.68 -20.41 26.53
N HIS A 282 -13.49 -20.09 25.24
CA HIS A 282 -12.28 -19.51 24.73
C HIS A 282 -12.24 -18.13 25.38
N GLN A 283 -11.53 -18.04 26.51
CA GLN A 283 -11.10 -16.75 27.00
C GLN A 283 -10.43 -16.06 25.80
N PRO A 284 -10.71 -14.78 25.49
CA PRO A 284 -9.89 -13.98 24.59
C PRO A 284 -8.52 -13.75 25.24
N GLY A 285 -7.81 -14.85 25.48
CA GLY A 285 -6.53 -14.92 26.15
C GLY A 285 -5.49 -15.12 25.06
N SER A 286 -4.70 -14.06 24.85
CA SER A 286 -3.49 -14.05 24.03
C SER A 286 -3.64 -14.77 22.69
N GLU A 287 -3.96 -14.03 21.62
CA GLU A 287 -3.52 -14.48 20.29
C GLU A 287 -2.06 -14.95 20.43
N HIS A 288 -1.82 -16.23 20.13
CA HIS A 288 -0.50 -16.84 20.29
C HIS A 288 0.52 -15.92 19.61
N SER A 289 1.54 -15.47 20.35
CA SER A 289 2.58 -14.57 19.83
C SER A 289 3.16 -15.06 18.50
N GLU A 290 3.21 -16.39 18.33
CA GLU A 290 3.64 -17.06 17.09
C GLU A 290 2.69 -16.87 15.90
N LEU A 291 1.36 -16.79 16.11
CA LEU A 291 0.41 -16.47 15.04
C LEU A 291 0.58 -15.03 14.55
N LEU A 292 0.87 -14.09 15.46
CA LEU A 292 1.19 -12.71 15.10
C LEU A 292 2.50 -12.64 14.31
N LYS A 293 3.52 -13.41 14.74
CA LYS A 293 4.79 -13.56 14.01
C LYS A 293 4.57 -14.17 12.62
N LEU A 294 3.78 -15.24 12.50
CA LEU A 294 3.39 -15.85 11.22
C LEU A 294 2.71 -14.83 10.30
N ARG A 295 1.72 -14.09 10.79
CA ARG A 295 1.04 -13.02 10.02
C ARG A 295 2.01 -11.94 9.56
N THR A 296 2.92 -11.51 10.44
CA THR A 296 3.94 -10.50 10.13
C THR A 296 4.89 -10.98 9.04
N LEU A 297 5.36 -12.22 9.12
CA LEU A 297 6.28 -12.79 8.14
C LEU A 297 5.59 -13.13 6.82
N ALA A 298 4.32 -13.53 6.83
CA ALA A 298 3.53 -13.69 5.62
C ALA A 298 3.33 -12.35 4.89
N GLY A 299 3.00 -11.29 5.63
CA GLY A 299 2.90 -9.94 5.07
C GLY A 299 4.21 -9.42 4.51
N PHE A 300 5.33 -9.70 5.18
CA PHE A 300 6.67 -9.37 4.67
C PHE A 300 6.98 -10.10 3.36
N GLY A 301 6.79 -11.42 3.31
CA GLY A 301 7.05 -12.22 2.11
C GLY A 301 6.18 -11.82 0.92
N LEU A 302 4.88 -11.58 1.15
CA LEU A 302 3.96 -11.14 0.09
C LEU A 302 4.21 -9.69 -0.37
N MET A 303 4.71 -8.82 0.50
CA MET A 303 5.13 -7.47 0.12
C MET A 303 6.32 -7.53 -0.85
N ILE A 304 7.30 -8.40 -0.59
CA ILE A 304 8.43 -8.63 -1.50
C ILE A 304 7.95 -9.20 -2.84
N ALA A 305 7.10 -10.22 -2.79
CA ALA A 305 6.53 -10.84 -3.99
C ALA A 305 5.63 -9.91 -4.80
N LYS A 306 5.20 -8.76 -4.26
CA LYS A 306 4.37 -7.78 -4.98
C LYS A 306 5.18 -6.57 -5.46
N ALA A 307 6.50 -6.59 -5.35
CA ALA A 307 7.36 -5.44 -5.66
C ALA A 307 7.17 -4.92 -7.09
N ASP A 308 6.88 -5.82 -8.03
CA ASP A 308 6.66 -5.55 -9.46
C ASP A 308 5.18 -5.24 -9.80
N GLY A 309 4.30 -5.26 -8.79
CA GLY A 309 2.86 -5.04 -8.90
C GLY A 309 2.00 -6.32 -8.98
N ARG A 310 2.57 -7.52 -9.12
CA ARG A 310 1.81 -8.78 -9.21
C ARG A 310 2.55 -9.93 -8.53
N ILE A 311 1.85 -10.71 -7.72
CA ILE A 311 2.46 -11.90 -7.10
C ILE A 311 2.45 -13.06 -8.09
N ALA A 312 3.64 -13.50 -8.53
CA ALA A 312 3.78 -14.69 -9.35
C ALA A 312 3.46 -15.96 -8.54
N LYS A 313 2.97 -17.00 -9.22
CA LYS A 313 2.71 -18.31 -8.58
C LYS A 313 3.98 -18.89 -7.94
N ALA A 314 5.13 -18.72 -8.58
CA ALA A 314 6.41 -19.21 -8.08
C ALA A 314 6.84 -18.49 -6.79
N GLU A 315 6.64 -17.17 -6.71
CA GLU A 315 6.95 -16.38 -5.52
C GLU A 315 6.02 -16.73 -4.36
N ARG A 316 4.73 -16.94 -4.63
CA ARG A 316 3.78 -17.42 -3.61
C ARG A 316 4.21 -18.77 -3.03
N VAL A 317 4.69 -19.68 -3.88
CA VAL A 317 5.25 -20.97 -3.43
C VAL A 317 6.52 -20.74 -2.61
N ALA A 318 7.41 -19.85 -3.03
CA ALA A 318 8.61 -19.51 -2.26
C ALA A 318 8.29 -18.90 -0.89
N VAL A 319 7.28 -18.02 -0.79
CA VAL A 319 6.78 -17.49 0.49
C VAL A 319 6.25 -18.61 1.38
N ARG A 320 5.46 -19.55 0.82
CA ARG A 320 4.94 -20.71 1.57
C ARG A 320 6.07 -21.61 2.08
N GLU A 321 7.04 -21.93 1.24
CA GLU A 321 8.22 -22.73 1.63
C GLU A 321 9.01 -22.06 2.74
N PHE A 322 9.23 -20.75 2.63
CA PHE A 322 9.91 -19.96 3.63
C PHE A 322 9.17 -20.03 4.99
N LEU A 323 7.85 -19.80 5.00
CA LEU A 323 7.05 -19.90 6.23
C LEU A 323 7.04 -21.33 6.79
N ALA A 324 6.94 -22.35 5.93
CA ALA A 324 6.98 -23.74 6.36
C ALA A 324 8.34 -24.10 7.00
N SER A 325 9.45 -23.57 6.48
CA SER A 325 10.77 -23.81 7.07
C SER A 325 10.89 -23.26 8.50
N LEU A 326 10.23 -22.14 8.80
CA LEU A 326 10.25 -21.53 10.13
C LEU A 326 9.27 -22.19 11.10
N PHE A 327 8.06 -22.53 10.63
CA PHE A 327 6.95 -22.93 11.50
C PHE A 327 6.56 -24.41 11.41
N SER A 328 7.31 -25.23 10.66
CA SER A 328 7.04 -26.69 10.53
C SER A 328 7.16 -27.47 11.83
N HIS A 329 7.84 -26.93 12.83
CA HIS A 329 7.96 -27.54 14.15
C HIS A 329 6.64 -27.56 14.93
N ASP A 330 5.67 -26.71 14.56
CA ASP A 330 4.34 -26.66 15.16
C ASP A 330 3.26 -26.98 14.11
N ALA A 331 2.58 -28.11 14.30
CA ALA A 331 1.51 -28.57 13.41
C ALA A 331 0.31 -27.61 13.35
N VAL A 332 0.06 -26.83 14.40
CA VAL A 332 -1.03 -25.83 14.43
C VAL A 332 -0.68 -24.64 13.55
N LEU A 333 0.53 -24.10 13.68
CA LEU A 333 1.00 -22.98 12.86
C LEU A 333 1.13 -23.39 11.39
N ALA A 334 1.64 -24.59 11.12
CA ALA A 334 1.75 -25.14 9.76
C ALA A 334 0.40 -25.18 9.04
N ARG A 335 -0.69 -25.55 9.74
CA ARG A 335 -2.06 -25.54 9.20
C ARG A 335 -2.60 -24.13 8.91
N HIS A 336 -2.05 -23.10 9.56
CA HIS A 336 -2.46 -21.71 9.38
C HIS A 336 -1.68 -20.95 8.29
N ILE A 337 -0.61 -21.54 7.73
CA ILE A 337 0.20 -20.87 6.70
C ILE A 337 -0.65 -20.48 5.48
N ASP A 338 -1.36 -21.44 4.89
CA ASP A 338 -2.16 -21.18 3.67
C ASP A 338 -3.30 -20.17 3.92
N PRO A 339 -4.12 -20.30 4.99
CA PRO A 339 -5.11 -19.29 5.36
C PRO A 339 -4.50 -17.90 5.58
N MET A 340 -3.34 -17.80 6.23
CA MET A 340 -2.69 -16.51 6.49
C MET A 340 -2.16 -15.88 5.22
N ILE A 341 -1.59 -16.65 4.29
CA ILE A 341 -1.18 -16.15 2.97
C ILE A 341 -2.41 -15.59 2.23
N GLU A 342 -3.52 -16.32 2.19
CA GLU A 342 -4.72 -15.90 1.46
C GLU A 342 -5.37 -14.64 2.06
N VAL A 343 -5.46 -14.55 3.39
CA VAL A 343 -5.99 -13.35 4.06
C VAL A 343 -5.09 -12.14 3.84
N THR A 344 -3.76 -12.34 3.90
CA THR A 344 -2.79 -11.26 3.76
C THR A 344 -2.66 -10.79 2.31
N GLU A 345 -2.83 -11.68 1.34
CA GLU A 345 -2.82 -11.34 -0.10
C GLU A 345 -3.94 -10.35 -0.46
N LYS A 346 -5.09 -10.40 0.24
CA LYS A 346 -6.20 -9.45 0.08
C LYS A 346 -5.85 -8.04 0.59
N SER A 347 -4.90 -7.93 1.51
CA SER A 347 -4.47 -6.65 2.11
C SER A 347 -2.97 -6.70 2.45
N ILE A 348 -2.14 -6.56 1.41
CA ILE A 348 -0.69 -6.62 1.54
C ILE A 348 -0.22 -5.32 2.22
N PRO A 349 0.55 -5.40 3.31
CA PRO A 349 1.02 -4.22 4.03
C PRO A 349 2.02 -3.41 3.19
N LEU A 350 2.08 -2.10 3.44
CA LEU A 350 3.09 -1.22 2.87
C LEU A 350 4.50 -1.61 3.36
N GLU A 351 5.53 -1.40 2.52
CA GLU A 351 6.94 -1.73 2.81
C GLU A 351 7.38 -1.29 4.22
N ALA A 352 7.16 0.00 4.54
CA ALA A 352 7.56 0.57 5.83
C ALA A 352 6.88 -0.09 7.04
N VAL A 353 5.59 -0.46 6.90
CA VAL A 353 4.81 -1.10 7.96
C VAL A 353 5.24 -2.56 8.13
N ALA A 354 5.39 -3.29 7.02
CA ALA A 354 5.86 -4.67 7.02
C ALA A 354 7.24 -4.78 7.70
N LEU A 355 8.17 -3.90 7.30
CA LEU A 355 9.52 -3.86 7.84
C LEU A 355 9.56 -3.50 9.34
N ALA A 356 8.81 -2.48 9.76
CA ALA A 356 8.72 -2.11 11.18
C ALA A 356 8.15 -3.25 12.04
N ASN A 357 7.16 -3.98 11.53
CA ASN A 357 6.60 -5.15 12.22
C ASN A 357 7.62 -6.29 12.30
N VAL A 358 8.36 -6.57 11.22
CA VAL A 358 9.43 -7.58 11.23
C VAL A 358 10.50 -7.24 12.27
N ILE A 359 11.02 -6.01 12.28
CA ILE A 359 12.06 -5.58 13.23
C ILE A 359 11.58 -5.74 14.68
N ARG A 360 10.29 -5.48 14.95
CA ARG A 360 9.72 -5.62 16.29
C ARG A 360 9.58 -7.09 16.74
N GLN A 361 9.33 -8.00 15.80
CA GLN A 361 8.98 -9.40 16.10
C GLN A 361 10.17 -10.36 15.95
N THR A 362 11.34 -9.88 15.51
CA THR A 362 12.47 -10.74 15.14
C THR A 362 13.79 -10.20 15.66
N THR A 363 14.70 -11.11 15.98
CA THR A 363 16.06 -10.82 16.43
C THR A 363 16.98 -10.43 15.26
N PRO A 364 18.11 -9.73 15.50
CA PRO A 364 19.05 -9.38 14.42
C PRO A 364 19.59 -10.59 13.63
N THR A 365 19.73 -11.75 14.29
CA THR A 365 20.14 -13.00 13.62
C THR A 365 19.06 -13.50 12.67
N GLU A 366 17.79 -13.48 13.10
CA GLU A 366 16.65 -13.81 12.23
C GLU A 366 16.52 -12.81 11.08
N GLN A 367 16.74 -11.51 11.32
CA GLN A 367 16.67 -10.48 10.27
C GLN A 367 17.63 -10.74 9.11
N LYS A 368 18.83 -11.26 9.37
CA LYS A 368 19.76 -11.71 8.31
C LYS A 368 19.18 -12.88 7.50
N ALA A 369 18.59 -13.87 8.16
CA ALA A 369 17.95 -14.99 7.49
C ALA A 369 16.71 -14.54 6.68
N LEU A 370 15.95 -13.56 7.19
CA LEU A 370 14.82 -12.96 6.48
C LEU A 370 15.24 -12.23 5.23
N TYR A 371 16.37 -11.53 5.25
CA TYR A 371 16.92 -10.90 4.06
C TYR A 371 17.28 -11.95 2.99
N LEU A 372 17.93 -13.05 3.37
CA LEU A 372 18.22 -14.15 2.44
C LEU A 372 16.95 -14.80 1.87
N ALA A 373 15.91 -14.94 2.69
CA ALA A 373 14.61 -15.40 2.23
C ALA A 373 13.96 -14.41 1.24
N ALA A 374 14.07 -13.11 1.49
CA ALA A 374 13.59 -12.07 0.57
C ALA A 374 14.27 -12.16 -0.80
N VAL A 375 15.60 -12.35 -0.80
CA VAL A 375 16.39 -12.59 -2.01
C VAL A 375 15.89 -13.82 -2.76
N LYS A 376 15.67 -14.95 -2.06
CA LYS A 376 15.15 -16.19 -2.66
C LYS A 376 13.73 -16.03 -3.22
N ILE A 377 12.87 -15.27 -2.55
CA ILE A 377 11.51 -14.98 -3.01
C ILE A 377 11.58 -14.15 -4.31
N ALA A 378 12.38 -13.09 -4.36
CA ALA A 378 12.55 -12.27 -5.55
C ALA A 378 13.18 -13.04 -6.74
N ASP A 379 14.02 -14.05 -6.47
CA ASP A 379 14.58 -14.92 -7.52
C ASP A 379 13.60 -15.98 -8.05
N ALA A 380 12.48 -16.22 -7.37
CA ALA A 380 11.60 -17.35 -7.67
C ALA A 380 10.89 -17.22 -9.04
N SER A 381 10.65 -15.99 -9.50
CA SER A 381 10.00 -15.70 -10.79
C SER A 381 10.99 -15.52 -11.95
N GLY A 382 12.31 -15.57 -11.69
CA GLY A 382 13.36 -15.51 -12.70
C GLY A 382 14.39 -14.41 -12.45
N LYS A 383 14.74 -13.65 -13.50
CA LYS A 383 15.74 -12.58 -13.40
C LYS A 383 15.14 -11.36 -12.72
N ARG A 384 15.75 -10.93 -11.61
CA ARG A 384 15.30 -9.76 -10.85
C ARG A 384 15.16 -8.51 -11.70
N ASN A 385 14.03 -7.84 -11.55
CA ASN A 385 13.79 -6.54 -12.16
C ASN A 385 14.47 -5.41 -11.35
N ARG A 386 14.44 -4.18 -11.89
CA ARG A 386 15.05 -3.02 -11.22
C ARG A 386 14.37 -2.69 -9.88
N GLN A 387 13.05 -2.81 -9.80
CA GLN A 387 12.27 -2.46 -8.60
C GLN A 387 12.55 -3.42 -7.44
N GLU A 388 12.69 -4.71 -7.72
CA GLU A 388 13.08 -5.74 -6.75
C GLU A 388 14.48 -5.50 -6.22
N ASN A 389 15.44 -5.15 -7.08
CA ASN A 389 16.79 -4.81 -6.64
C ASN A 389 16.78 -3.57 -5.72
N GLU A 390 16.09 -2.51 -6.12
CA GLU A 390 15.95 -1.30 -5.30
C GLU A 390 15.22 -1.59 -3.97
N LEU A 391 14.22 -2.49 -3.96
CA LEU A 391 13.54 -2.94 -2.75
C LEU A 391 14.49 -3.73 -1.84
N LEU A 392 15.24 -4.69 -2.38
CA LEU A 392 16.20 -5.48 -1.61
C LEU A 392 17.29 -4.59 -1.01
N ASP A 393 17.76 -3.56 -1.72
CA ASP A 393 18.72 -2.60 -1.16
C ASP A 393 18.14 -1.84 0.04
N ARG A 394 16.88 -1.38 -0.06
CA ARG A 394 16.19 -0.73 1.07
C ARG A 394 15.96 -1.68 2.24
N LEU A 395 15.59 -2.94 1.96
CA LEU A 395 15.40 -3.96 2.98
C LEU A 395 16.70 -4.31 3.69
N ALA A 396 17.82 -4.41 2.97
CA ALA A 396 19.14 -4.62 3.56
C ALA A 396 19.48 -3.50 4.57
N VAL A 397 19.34 -2.25 4.14
CA VAL A 397 19.57 -1.08 5.01
C VAL A 397 18.65 -1.10 6.23
N GLY A 398 17.36 -1.36 6.02
CA GLY A 398 16.37 -1.34 7.10
C GLY A 398 16.49 -2.49 8.09
N LEU A 399 16.93 -3.68 7.64
CA LEU A 399 17.22 -4.82 8.50
C LEU A 399 18.63 -4.75 9.12
N GLY A 400 19.42 -3.72 8.82
CA GLY A 400 20.81 -3.60 9.26
C GLY A 400 21.70 -4.74 8.76
N VAL A 401 21.35 -5.33 7.62
CA VAL A 401 22.14 -6.38 6.98
C VAL A 401 23.18 -5.69 6.11
N GLU A 402 24.44 -5.86 6.48
CA GLU A 402 25.57 -5.41 5.67
C GLU A 402 25.58 -6.25 4.38
N THR A 403 24.99 -5.69 3.32
CA THR A 403 25.17 -6.26 1.99
C THR A 403 26.62 -6.01 1.62
N LEU A 404 27.35 -7.10 1.30
CA LEU A 404 28.59 -6.90 0.57
C LEU A 404 28.22 -6.06 -0.65
N PRO A 405 28.89 -4.90 -0.86
CA PRO A 405 28.61 -4.08 -2.02
C PRO A 405 28.65 -5.01 -3.23
N PRO A 406 27.63 -4.96 -4.12
CA PRO A 406 27.62 -5.82 -5.30
C PRO A 406 29.00 -5.70 -5.93
N PRO A 407 29.68 -6.83 -6.22
CA PRO A 407 31.04 -6.80 -6.74
C PRO A 407 31.04 -5.78 -7.85
N LYS A 408 31.80 -4.69 -7.66
CA LYS A 408 31.92 -3.60 -8.62
C LYS A 408 32.03 -4.29 -9.97
N SER A 409 30.96 -4.24 -10.79
CA SER A 409 31.01 -4.82 -12.13
C SER A 409 32.34 -4.35 -12.69
N PRO A 410 33.25 -5.29 -13.04
CA PRO A 410 34.66 -4.98 -13.26
C PRO A 410 34.67 -3.73 -14.12
N ALA A 411 35.24 -2.67 -13.54
CA ALA A 411 35.24 -1.35 -14.14
C ALA A 411 35.64 -1.56 -15.60
N SER A 412 34.70 -1.33 -16.52
CA SER A 412 34.97 -1.41 -17.94
C SER A 412 36.24 -0.60 -18.14
N GLU A 413 37.33 -1.29 -18.50
CA GLU A 413 38.62 -0.66 -18.72
C GLU A 413 38.39 0.56 -19.63
N PRO A 414 39.11 1.68 -19.43
CA PRO A 414 38.93 2.87 -20.23
C PRO A 414 39.10 2.48 -21.70
N ILE A 415 37.97 2.36 -22.41
CA ILE A 415 37.95 2.03 -23.82
C ILE A 415 38.65 3.21 -24.50
N LYS A 416 39.89 2.95 -24.93
CA LYS A 416 40.65 3.74 -25.89
C LYS A 416 39.68 4.22 -26.97
N PRO A 417 39.63 5.52 -27.34
CA PRO A 417 38.62 6.03 -28.27
C PRO A 417 38.75 5.32 -29.61
N LEU A 418 37.98 4.24 -29.78
CA LEU A 418 37.78 3.58 -31.05
C LEU A 418 36.78 4.45 -31.79
N ALA A 419 37.11 4.75 -33.04
CA ALA A 419 36.25 5.44 -33.98
C ALA A 419 34.79 4.98 -33.84
N PRO A 420 33.80 5.89 -33.97
CA PRO A 420 32.40 5.58 -33.72
C PRO A 420 32.01 4.34 -34.51
N SER A 421 31.85 3.24 -33.78
CA SER A 421 31.31 2.02 -34.37
C SER A 421 29.89 2.38 -34.83
N PRO A 422 29.51 2.04 -36.06
CA PRO A 422 28.18 2.34 -36.57
C PRO A 422 27.16 1.82 -35.56
N VAL A 423 26.27 2.71 -35.11
CA VAL A 423 25.21 2.41 -34.15
C VAL A 423 24.51 1.15 -34.65
N ALA A 424 24.68 0.04 -33.94
CA ALA A 424 24.07 -1.22 -34.31
C ALA A 424 22.56 -0.98 -34.44
N ALA A 425 22.01 -1.33 -35.60
CA ALA A 425 20.59 -1.15 -35.86
C ALA A 425 19.78 -1.78 -34.72
N PRO A 426 18.73 -1.12 -34.22
CA PRO A 426 17.88 -1.65 -33.16
C PRO A 426 17.37 -3.04 -33.56
N ASP A 427 17.40 -3.98 -32.63
CA ASP A 427 16.93 -5.36 -32.85
C ASP A 427 15.45 -5.36 -33.28
N SER A 428 15.20 -5.67 -34.55
CA SER A 428 13.87 -5.64 -35.16
C SER A 428 12.86 -6.52 -34.42
N ARG A 429 13.29 -7.62 -33.77
CA ARG A 429 12.39 -8.48 -32.98
C ARG A 429 11.86 -7.74 -31.74
N ARG A 430 12.73 -6.99 -31.09
CA ARG A 430 12.38 -6.20 -29.90
C ARG A 430 11.42 -5.07 -30.23
N VAL A 431 11.55 -4.45 -31.41
CA VAL A 431 10.65 -3.38 -31.87
C VAL A 431 9.22 -3.90 -32.08
N LEU A 432 9.06 -5.13 -32.59
CA LEU A 432 7.75 -5.79 -32.74
C LEU A 432 7.25 -6.54 -31.49
N GLU A 433 7.93 -6.40 -30.36
CA GLU A 433 7.60 -7.11 -29.11
C GLU A 433 7.51 -8.64 -29.31
N ILE A 434 8.39 -9.21 -30.15
CA ILE A 434 8.53 -10.66 -30.36
C ILE A 434 9.64 -11.18 -29.44
N GLU A 435 9.31 -12.16 -28.60
CA GLU A 435 10.29 -12.79 -27.71
C GLU A 435 11.39 -13.52 -28.49
N ALA A 436 12.64 -13.43 -28.02
CA ALA A 436 13.81 -13.96 -28.72
C ALA A 436 13.76 -15.47 -28.98
N GLY A 437 13.00 -16.24 -28.18
CA GLY A 437 12.87 -17.69 -28.29
C GLY A 437 11.71 -18.19 -29.15
N VAL A 438 10.90 -17.31 -29.73
CA VAL A 438 9.76 -17.72 -30.56
C VAL A 438 10.20 -17.87 -32.02
N ASP A 439 9.80 -18.98 -32.65
CA ASP A 439 10.04 -19.22 -34.07
C ASP A 439 9.32 -18.15 -34.90
N LEU A 440 10.08 -17.51 -35.80
CA LEU A 440 9.53 -16.46 -36.67
C LEU A 440 8.76 -17.10 -37.82
N SER A 441 7.49 -16.69 -37.97
CA SER A 441 6.70 -16.95 -39.17
C SER A 441 6.21 -15.62 -39.76
N ALA A 442 6.01 -15.57 -41.09
CA ALA A 442 5.50 -14.38 -41.77
C ALA A 442 4.12 -13.95 -41.22
N GLU A 443 3.27 -14.90 -40.85
CA GLU A 443 1.96 -14.64 -40.24
C GLU A 443 2.07 -14.01 -38.85
N LEU A 444 3.00 -14.51 -38.01
CA LEU A 444 3.27 -13.93 -36.69
C LEU A 444 3.74 -12.48 -36.80
N ILE A 445 4.67 -12.21 -37.73
CA ILE A 445 5.20 -10.86 -37.98
C ILE A 445 4.07 -9.91 -38.39
N ARG A 446 3.23 -10.31 -39.36
CA ARG A 446 2.06 -9.53 -39.81
C ARG A 446 1.09 -9.25 -38.66
N ARG A 447 0.71 -10.28 -37.90
CA ARG A 447 -0.22 -10.14 -36.78
C ARG A 447 0.31 -9.17 -35.71
N ARG A 448 1.60 -9.25 -35.37
CA ARG A 448 2.24 -8.34 -34.41
C ARG A 448 2.35 -6.92 -34.94
N PHE A 449 2.73 -6.78 -36.21
CA PHE A 449 2.77 -5.48 -36.89
C PHE A 449 1.39 -4.81 -36.88
N THR A 450 0.33 -5.47 -37.33
CA THR A 450 -1.04 -4.91 -37.35
C THR A 450 -1.48 -4.45 -35.95
N LEU A 451 -1.31 -5.29 -34.93
CA LEU A 451 -1.68 -4.96 -33.55
C LEU A 451 -0.95 -3.71 -33.03
N LEU A 452 0.38 -3.66 -33.19
CA LEU A 452 1.18 -2.54 -32.70
C LEU A 452 0.96 -1.27 -33.54
N PHE A 453 0.71 -1.41 -34.84
CA PHE A 453 0.47 -0.31 -35.76
C PHE A 453 -0.88 0.38 -35.49
N GLU A 454 -1.93 -0.39 -35.15
CA GLU A 454 -3.22 0.13 -34.71
C GLU A 454 -3.14 0.81 -33.33
N ARG A 455 -2.30 0.29 -32.44
CA ARG A 455 -2.06 0.88 -31.11
C ARG A 455 -1.28 2.20 -31.19
N ALA A 456 -0.42 2.35 -32.20
CA ALA A 456 0.36 3.56 -32.45
C ALA A 456 -0.36 4.56 -33.37
N ASP A 457 -1.68 4.67 -33.29
CA ASP A 457 -2.47 5.59 -34.11
C ASP A 457 -2.26 7.06 -33.68
N PRO A 458 -1.69 7.92 -34.55
CA PRO A 458 -1.45 9.33 -34.22
C PRO A 458 -2.73 10.10 -33.96
N ALA A 459 -3.87 9.70 -34.54
CA ALA A 459 -5.15 10.36 -34.27
C ALA A 459 -5.60 10.12 -32.82
N LYS A 460 -5.44 8.90 -32.30
CA LYS A 460 -5.72 8.58 -30.89
C LYS A 460 -4.70 9.23 -29.95
N ALA A 461 -3.43 9.27 -30.34
CA ALA A 461 -2.37 9.91 -29.55
C ALA A 461 -2.52 11.44 -29.49
N ALA A 462 -3.00 12.07 -30.56
CA ALA A 462 -3.25 13.51 -30.63
C ALA A 462 -4.31 13.97 -29.60
N ALA A 463 -5.25 13.10 -29.22
CA ALA A 463 -6.21 13.39 -28.15
C ALA A 463 -5.55 13.57 -26.77
N ILE A 464 -4.34 13.05 -26.58
CA ILE A 464 -3.53 13.19 -25.36
C ILE A 464 -2.61 14.42 -25.48
N GLY A 465 -2.09 14.69 -26.68
CA GLY A 465 -1.32 15.90 -26.99
C GLY A 465 -0.52 15.79 -28.30
N PRO A 466 -0.07 16.93 -28.87
CA PRO A 466 0.62 16.94 -30.15
C PRO A 466 1.99 16.25 -30.13
N GLU A 467 2.69 16.28 -28.98
CA GLU A 467 3.96 15.55 -28.85
C GLU A 467 3.78 14.02 -28.86
N PHE A 468 2.63 13.51 -28.42
CA PHE A 468 2.35 12.09 -28.49
C PHE A 468 2.01 11.64 -29.91
N ALA A 469 1.44 12.52 -30.74
CA ALA A 469 1.23 12.26 -32.16
C ALA A 469 2.56 12.10 -32.91
N THR A 470 3.55 12.98 -32.66
CA THR A 470 4.87 12.87 -33.29
C THR A 470 5.63 11.62 -32.81
N MET A 471 5.52 11.25 -31.53
CA MET A 471 6.07 9.99 -31.03
C MET A 471 5.38 8.77 -31.65
N ALA A 472 4.07 8.82 -31.87
CA ALA A 472 3.32 7.73 -32.51
C ALA A 472 3.70 7.56 -33.98
N GLU A 473 3.89 8.65 -34.73
CA GLU A 473 4.38 8.62 -36.12
C GLU A 473 5.79 8.03 -36.24
N LYS A 474 6.70 8.48 -35.36
CA LYS A 474 8.05 7.92 -35.29
C LYS A 474 7.99 6.42 -35.00
N LYS A 475 7.19 6.02 -33.99
CA LYS A 475 7.00 4.61 -33.64
C LYS A 475 6.41 3.79 -34.78
N ARG A 476 5.45 4.32 -35.56
CA ARG A 476 4.91 3.65 -36.75
C ARG A 476 5.97 3.42 -37.83
N THR A 477 6.84 4.40 -38.02
CA THR A 477 7.95 4.31 -38.98
C THR A 477 8.93 3.21 -38.54
N ASP A 478 9.30 3.20 -37.26
CA ASP A 478 10.18 2.19 -36.67
C ASP A 478 9.56 0.79 -36.75
N LEU A 479 8.26 0.65 -36.44
CA LEU A 479 7.52 -0.61 -36.52
C LEU A 479 7.48 -1.16 -37.96
N ARG A 480 7.25 -0.30 -38.96
CA ARG A 480 7.22 -0.71 -40.37
C ARG A 480 8.60 -1.18 -40.84
N ALA A 481 9.66 -0.40 -40.56
CA ALA A 481 11.02 -0.77 -40.93
C ALA A 481 11.45 -2.10 -40.28
N ALA A 482 11.11 -2.31 -39.01
CA ALA A 482 11.38 -3.57 -38.31
C ALA A 482 10.61 -4.75 -38.92
N ALA A 483 9.34 -4.56 -39.27
CA ALA A 483 8.52 -5.60 -39.89
C ALA A 483 9.00 -5.97 -41.30
N GLU A 484 9.35 -4.97 -42.13
CA GLU A 484 9.92 -5.19 -43.46
C GLU A 484 11.27 -5.94 -43.38
N SER A 485 12.13 -5.55 -42.44
CA SER A 485 13.41 -6.22 -42.19
C SER A 485 13.24 -7.69 -41.79
N LEU A 486 12.24 -8.01 -40.96
CA LEU A 486 12.00 -9.38 -40.50
C LEU A 486 11.26 -10.25 -41.52
N ILE A 487 10.42 -9.67 -42.38
CA ILE A 487 9.64 -10.43 -43.37
C ILE A 487 10.44 -10.69 -44.66
N ALA A 488 11.42 -9.84 -44.99
CA ALA A 488 12.21 -9.95 -46.21
C ALA A 488 12.81 -11.36 -46.48
N PRO A 489 13.35 -12.09 -45.47
CA PRO A 489 13.87 -13.45 -45.68
C PRO A 489 12.80 -14.48 -46.12
N PHE A 490 11.52 -14.22 -45.87
CA PHE A 490 10.42 -15.12 -46.26
C PHE A 490 9.96 -14.90 -47.70
N GLY A 491 10.39 -13.83 -48.38
CA GLY A 491 10.00 -13.53 -49.77
C GLY A 491 8.51 -13.19 -49.94
N VAL A 492 7.82 -12.81 -48.86
CA VAL A 492 6.40 -12.47 -48.86
C VAL A 492 6.22 -10.98 -48.53
N PRO A 493 5.34 -10.22 -49.23
CA PRO A 493 5.09 -8.81 -48.91
C PRO A 493 4.50 -8.63 -47.50
N LEU A 494 4.83 -7.52 -46.82
CA LEU A 494 4.31 -7.21 -45.48
C LEU A 494 2.78 -7.09 -45.50
N ASP A 495 2.27 -6.23 -46.38
CA ASP A 495 0.84 -6.09 -46.61
C ASP A 495 0.37 -7.24 -47.53
N PRO A 496 -0.61 -8.06 -47.11
CA PRO A 496 -1.16 -9.07 -48.00
C PRO A 496 -1.72 -8.37 -49.25
N PRO A 497 -1.56 -8.97 -50.45
CA PRO A 497 -2.18 -8.42 -51.65
C PRO A 497 -3.67 -8.21 -51.35
N ALA A 498 -4.18 -7.02 -51.68
CA ALA A 498 -5.58 -6.70 -51.45
C ALA A 498 -6.43 -7.87 -51.94
N ALA A 499 -7.28 -8.41 -51.05
CA ALA A 499 -8.16 -9.51 -51.42
C ALA A 499 -8.84 -9.12 -52.75
N PRO A 500 -8.89 -10.03 -53.75
CA PRO A 500 -9.56 -9.73 -55.00
C PRO A 500 -10.94 -9.15 -54.65
N PRO A 501 -11.38 -8.08 -55.34
CA PRO A 501 -12.65 -7.45 -55.03
C PRO A 501 -13.71 -8.56 -54.94
N PRO A 502 -14.54 -8.55 -53.89
CA PRO A 502 -15.55 -9.59 -53.73
C PRO A 502 -16.29 -9.71 -55.06
N PRO A 503 -16.49 -10.93 -55.59
CA PRO A 503 -17.13 -11.10 -56.89
C PRO A 503 -18.42 -10.29 -56.88
N SER A 504 -18.56 -9.41 -57.86
CA SER A 504 -19.73 -8.52 -57.98
C SER A 504 -21.03 -9.28 -58.18
N ASP A 505 -20.94 -10.58 -58.43
CA ASP A 505 -22.07 -11.49 -58.48
C ASP A 505 -22.29 -12.14 -57.09
N ILE A 506 -23.30 -11.64 -56.38
CA ILE A 506 -23.76 -12.18 -55.09
C ILE A 506 -24.17 -13.66 -55.20
N ARG A 507 -24.39 -14.17 -56.42
CA ARG A 507 -24.75 -15.57 -56.67
C ARG A 507 -23.56 -16.50 -56.85
N HIS A 508 -22.34 -15.98 -57.08
CA HIS A 508 -21.18 -16.84 -57.24
C HIS A 508 -20.56 -17.14 -55.87
N ASN A 509 -20.95 -18.29 -55.33
CA ASN A 509 -20.34 -18.84 -54.13
C ASN A 509 -19.57 -20.11 -54.54
N PRO A 510 -18.26 -20.01 -54.81
CA PRO A 510 -17.48 -21.14 -55.32
C PRO A 510 -17.50 -22.34 -54.39
N ASP A 511 -17.65 -22.12 -53.07
CA ASP A 511 -17.78 -23.21 -52.10
C ASP A 511 -19.13 -23.95 -52.20
N LEU A 512 -20.20 -23.27 -52.65
CA LEU A 512 -21.49 -23.92 -52.94
C LEU A 512 -21.49 -24.54 -54.34
N ASP A 513 -20.90 -23.88 -55.34
CA ASP A 513 -20.82 -24.40 -56.71
C ASP A 513 -19.99 -25.71 -56.76
N ASP A 514 -18.89 -25.82 -56.00
CA ASP A 514 -18.11 -27.07 -55.87
C ASP A 514 -18.89 -28.21 -55.18
N ILE A 515 -19.88 -27.89 -54.34
CA ILE A 515 -20.70 -28.87 -53.63
C ILE A 515 -21.94 -29.29 -54.46
N PHE A 516 -22.51 -28.36 -55.23
CA PHE A 516 -23.80 -28.54 -55.90
C PHE A 516 -23.71 -28.78 -57.41
N GLY A 517 -22.54 -28.61 -58.04
CA GLY A 517 -22.26 -28.99 -59.43
C GLY A 517 -22.58 -27.91 -60.46
#